data_AF-Q8LSE1-F1
#
_entry.id   AF-Q8LSE1-F1
#
_cell.length_a   1.000
_cell.length_b   1.000
_cell.length_c   1.000
_cell.angle_alpha   90.00
_cell.angle_beta   90.00
_cell.angle_gamma   90.00
#
_symmetry.space_group_name_H-M   'P 1'
#
loop_
_entity.id
_entity.type
_entity.pdbx_description
1 polymer ?
#
loop_
_entity_poly.entity_id
_entity_poly.type
_entity_poly.pdbx_seq_one_letter_code
_entity_poly.pdbx_strand_id
1 'polypeptide(L)' 'WKSFSLEDVGILKPTSNNGCKLVLTTSSERVVRSMGFKKVQVPCLSMEEAMDLFLSEVGLDILADPTLESFLKIAVRECD' A
#
# COMPACT_ATOMS: atom_id res chain seq x y z
N TRP A 1 11.92 17.22 6.87
CA TRP A 1 11.13 16.54 7.91
C TRP A 1 11.89 16.62 9.22
N LYS A 2 11.19 16.88 10.33
CA LYS A 2 11.72 16.89 11.69
C LYS A 2 10.85 15.95 12.54
N SER A 3 11.45 15.17 13.42
CA SER A 3 10.69 14.33 14.36
C SER A 3 9.94 15.16 15.38
N PHE A 4 8.82 14.63 15.87
CA PHE A 4 7.99 15.22 16.92
C PHE A 4 7.47 14.12 17.85
N SER A 5 7.02 14.47 19.06
CA SER A 5 6.40 13.51 19.97
C SER A 5 4.97 13.21 19.53
N LEU A 6 4.57 11.94 19.60
CA LEU A 6 3.17 11.56 19.37
C LEU A 6 2.21 12.30 20.32
N GLU A 7 2.67 12.57 21.55
CA GLU A 7 1.89 13.29 22.56
C GLU A 7 1.63 14.75 22.15
N ASP A 8 2.56 15.38 21.41
CA ASP A 8 2.42 16.75 20.91
C ASP A 8 1.24 16.88 19.93
N VAL A 9 0.87 15.76 19.28
CA VAL A 9 -0.27 15.67 18.35
C VAL A 9 -1.47 14.93 18.95
N GLY A 10 -1.48 14.75 20.27
CA GLY A 10 -2.59 14.12 21.00
C GLY A 10 -2.66 12.60 20.89
N ILE A 11 -1.60 11.95 20.38
CA ILE A 11 -1.52 10.49 20.27
C ILE A 11 -0.71 9.96 21.45
N LEU A 12 -1.40 9.23 22.34
CA LEU A 12 -0.71 8.52 23.41
C LEU A 12 0.15 7.39 22.84
N LYS A 13 1.39 7.29 23.30
CA LYS A 13 2.31 6.24 22.86
C LYS A 13 1.75 4.86 23.26
N PRO A 14 1.63 3.91 22.32
CA PRO A 14 1.16 2.57 22.66
C PRO A 14 2.06 1.90 23.69
N THR A 15 1.46 1.16 24.62
CA THR A 15 2.17 0.38 25.63
C THR A 15 1.83 -1.10 25.46
N SER A 16 2.70 -2.00 25.94
CA SER A 16 2.39 -3.43 25.95
C SER A 16 1.09 -3.76 26.70
N ASN A 17 0.70 -2.90 27.64
CA ASN A 17 -0.46 -3.09 28.50
C ASN A 17 -1.79 -2.72 27.84
N ASN A 18 -1.80 -1.77 26.90
CA ASN A 18 -3.02 -1.36 26.20
C ASN A 18 -3.31 -2.16 24.92
N GLY A 19 -2.36 -2.99 24.48
CA GLY A 19 -2.49 -3.83 23.28
C GLY A 19 -2.59 -3.05 21.97
N CYS A 20 -2.49 -1.72 22.00
CA CYS A 20 -2.61 -0.88 20.81
C CYS A 20 -1.34 -0.97 19.95
N LYS A 21 -1.52 -0.82 18.63
CA LYS A 21 -0.42 -0.70 17.66
C LYS A 21 -0.58 0.61 16.91
N LEU A 22 0.55 1.25 16.60
CA LEU A 22 0.57 2.45 15.78
C LEU A 22 1.26 2.14 14.45
N VAL A 23 0.57 2.48 13.35
CA VAL A 23 1.08 2.32 11.99
C VAL A 23 1.22 3.70 11.37
N LEU A 24 2.40 3.99 10.85
CA LEU A 24 2.69 5.21 10.12
C LEU A 24 2.87 4.87 8.63
N THR A 25 2.06 5.48 7.77
CA THR A 25 2.21 5.39 6.31
C THR A 25 2.91 6.65 5.80
N THR A 26 3.91 6.48 4.93
CA THR A 26 4.70 7.59 4.38
C THR A 26 5.39 7.14 3.09
N SER A 27 5.47 8.03 2.11
CA SER A 27 6.28 7.84 0.90
C SER A 27 7.77 8.17 1.13
N SER A 28 8.15 8.62 2.33
CA SER A 28 9.51 9.04 2.66
C SER A 28 10.14 8.14 3.72
N GLU A 29 11.14 7.34 3.32
CA GLU A 29 11.93 6.53 4.25
C GLU A 29 12.63 7.36 5.33
N ARG A 30 12.99 8.61 5.01
CA ARG A 30 13.57 9.54 5.99
C ARG A 30 12.63 9.77 7.17
N VAL A 31 11.32 9.84 6.94
CA VAL A 31 10.31 10.01 8.00
C VAL A 31 10.30 8.80 8.93
N VAL A 32 10.31 7.58 8.39
CA VAL A 32 10.34 6.33 9.18
C VAL A 32 11.56 6.30 10.09
N ARG A 33 12.74 6.58 9.53
CA ARG A 33 14.01 6.63 10.29
C ARG A 33 14.00 7.71 11.36
N SER A 34 13.56 8.92 11.04
CA SER A 34 13.52 10.04 11.99
C SER A 34 12.54 9.83 13.13
N MET A 35 11.42 9.13 12.89
CA MET A 35 10.39 8.85 13.92
C MET A 35 10.70 7.59 14.74
N GLY A 36 11.72 6.81 14.39
CA GLY A 36 12.08 5.57 15.10
C GLY A 36 11.09 4.41 14.90
N PHE A 37 10.30 4.43 13.82
CA PHE A 37 9.38 3.34 13.49
C PHE A 37 10.11 2.18 12.82
N LYS A 38 9.63 0.95 13.02
CA LYS A 38 10.06 -0.20 12.23
C LYS A 38 9.59 -0.01 10.78
N LYS A 39 10.53 0.00 9.83
CA LYS A 39 10.23 0.06 8.40
C LYS A 39 9.55 -1.24 7.96
N VAL A 40 8.43 -1.08 7.26
CA VAL A 40 7.78 -2.12 6.45
C VAL A 40 7.62 -1.53 5.06
N GLN A 41 8.32 -2.11 4.08
CA GLN A 41 8.23 -1.66 2.70
C GLN A 41 7.09 -2.41 2.01
N VAL A 42 6.16 -1.66 1.43
CA VAL A 42 5.10 -2.23 0.59
C VAL A 42 5.63 -2.23 -0.85
N PRO A 43 5.89 -3.41 -1.45
CA PRO A 43 6.32 -3.49 -2.83
C PRO A 43 5.16 -3.18 -3.79
N CYS A 44 5.48 -2.89 -5.05
CA CYS A 44 4.49 -2.97 -6.11
C CYS A 44 3.96 -4.40 -6.22
N LEU A 45 2.73 -4.54 -6.71
CA LEU A 45 2.17 -5.84 -7.06
C LEU A 45 3.00 -6.45 -8.21
N SER A 46 3.11 -7.77 -8.22
CA SER A 46 3.54 -8.48 -9.43
C SER A 46 2.52 -8.29 -10.55
N MET A 47 2.93 -8.49 -11.80
CA MET A 47 2.02 -8.45 -12.95
C MET A 47 0.80 -9.38 -12.77
N GLU A 48 1.00 -10.55 -12.17
CA GLU A 48 -0.08 -11.50 -11.87
C GLU A 48 -1.04 -10.93 -10.82
N GLU A 49 -0.54 -10.45 -9.69
CA GLU A 49 -1.37 -9.83 -8.64
C GLU A 49 -2.08 -8.56 -9.13
N ALA A 50 -1.45 -7.78 -10.00
CA ALA A 50 -2.04 -6.59 -10.61
C ALA A 50 -3.16 -6.97 -11.60
N MET A 51 -2.98 -8.03 -12.38
CA MET A 51 -4.03 -8.60 -13.22
C MET A 51 -5.21 -9.12 -12.39
N ASP A 52 -4.94 -9.87 -11.32
CA ASP A 52 -5.96 -10.38 -10.42
C ASP A 52 -6.74 -9.25 -9.75
N LEU A 53 -6.04 -8.22 -9.27
CA LEU A 53 -6.67 -7.03 -8.69
C LEU A 53 -7.57 -6.35 -9.73
N PHE A 54 -7.08 -6.14 -10.95
CA PHE A 54 -7.86 -5.51 -12.02
C PHE A 54 -9.13 -6.32 -12.32
N LEU A 55 -9.02 -7.64 -12.49
CA LEU A 55 -10.16 -8.53 -12.73
C LEU A 55 -11.15 -8.56 -11.57
N SER A 56 -10.67 -8.41 -10.33
CA SER A 56 -11.54 -8.33 -9.16
C SER A 56 -12.42 -7.06 -9.16
N GLU A 57 -11.94 -5.97 -9.77
CA GLU A 57 -12.67 -4.70 -9.89
C GLU A 57 -13.57 -4.65 -11.13
N VAL A 58 -13.10 -5.14 -12.29
CA VAL A 58 -13.86 -5.05 -13.56
C VAL A 58 -14.75 -6.26 -13.84
N GLY A 59 -14.53 -7.37 -13.14
CA GLY A 59 -15.23 -8.63 -13.33
C GLY A 59 -14.62 -9.52 -14.41
N LEU A 60 -14.91 -10.82 -14.32
CA LEU A 60 -14.37 -11.85 -15.23
C LEU A 60 -15.04 -11.89 -16.60
N ASP A 61 -16.21 -11.27 -16.76
CA ASP A 61 -16.96 -11.25 -18.03
C ASP A 61 -16.14 -10.62 -19.18
N ILE A 62 -15.18 -9.74 -18.84
CA ILE A 62 -14.26 -9.13 -19.80
C ILE A 62 -13.38 -10.16 -20.53
N LEU A 63 -13.14 -11.33 -19.91
CA LEU A 63 -12.36 -12.42 -20.49
C LEU A 63 -13.11 -13.17 -21.60
N ALA A 64 -14.43 -12.95 -21.74
CA ALA A 64 -15.21 -13.54 -22.82
C ALA A 64 -14.98 -12.84 -24.17
N ASP A 65 -14.47 -11.59 -24.16
CA ASP A 65 -14.09 -10.85 -25.36
C ASP A 65 -12.56 -10.78 -25.48
N PRO A 66 -11.94 -11.48 -26.46
CA PRO A 66 -10.49 -11.47 -26.67
C PRO A 66 -9.90 -10.07 -26.89
N THR A 67 -10.69 -9.13 -27.42
CA THR A 67 -10.28 -7.74 -27.64
C THR A 67 -10.14 -7.03 -26.30
N LEU A 68 -11.12 -7.20 -25.40
CA LEU A 68 -11.08 -6.59 -24.08
C LEU A 68 -10.01 -7.23 -23.19
N GLU A 69 -9.81 -8.54 -23.29
CA GLU A 69 -8.69 -9.23 -22.62
C GLU A 69 -7.33 -8.64 -23.05
N SER A 70 -7.17 -8.29 -24.34
CA SER A 70 -5.95 -7.69 -24.85
C SER A 70 -5.71 -6.28 -24.26
N PHE A 71 -6.77 -5.47 -24.14
CA PHE A 71 -6.69 -4.15 -23.51
C PHE A 71 -6.40 -4.23 -22.03
N LEU A 72 -6.95 -5.21 -21.32
CA LEU A 72 -6.67 -5.45 -19.91
C LEU A 72 -5.18 -5.69 -19.69
N LYS A 73 -4.55 -6.55 -20.51
CA LYS A 73 -3.11 -6.82 -20.44
C LYS A 73 -2.26 -5.57 -20.69
N ILE A 74 -2.69 -4.68 -21.58
CA ILE A 74 -2.01 -3.41 -21.84
C ILE A 74 -2.19 -2.46 -20.65
N ALA A 75 -3.41 -2.30 -20.16
CA ALA A 75 -3.73 -1.40 -19.06
C ALA A 75 -2.95 -1.77 -17.78
N VAL A 76 -2.85 -3.07 -17.47
CA VAL A 76 -2.07 -3.52 -16.30
C VAL A 76 -0.57 -3.24 -16.47
N ARG A 77 -0.02 -3.37 -17.68
CA ARG A 77 1.40 -3.06 -17.95
C ARG A 77 1.75 -1.58 -17.85
N GLU A 78 0.81 -0.68 -18.11
CA GLU A 78 1.03 0.77 -17.94
C GLU A 78 1.12 1.18 -16.46
N CYS A 79 0.74 0.28 -15.53
CA CYS A 79 0.84 0.49 -14.09
C CYS A 79 2.15 -0.02 -13.46
N ASP A 80 2.99 -0.72 -14.24
CA ASP A 80 4.36 -1.11 -13.84
C ASP A 80 5.32 0.09 -13.85
#